data_AF-A0A7K3IZD0-F1
#
_entry.id   AF-A0A7K3IZD0-F1
#
_cell.length_a   1.000
_cell.length_b   1.000
_cell.length_c   1.000
_cell.angle_alpha   90.00
_cell.angle_beta   90.00
_cell.angle_gamma   90.00
#
_symmetry.space_group_name_H-M   'P 1'
#
loop_
_entity.id
_entity.type
_entity.pdbx_description
1 polymer ?
#
loop_
_entity_poly.entity_id
_entity_poly.type
_entity_poly.pdbx_seq_one_letter_code
_entity_poly.pdbx_strand_id
1 'polypeptide(L)'
;FDKDTTLTIGEGTSVRYHPPASQAPDKYQLLITFDDESFISFNVAMYGLIWAYKGRFDNKYHIISLESISPLDDGFNEAYFNKIVHGESRDLSAKALLATEQRIPGLGNGVLQDILFNAGIHPKRKKSKFSDSELHKLFQSLKLTLGNMTDLGGRDTERDLFG
;
A
#
# COMPACT_ATOMS: atom_id res chain seq x y z
N PHE A 1 5.73 -16.50 15.52
CA PHE A 1 5.03 -17.53 14.75
C PHE A 1 6.00 -18.64 14.40
N ASP A 2 5.70 -19.87 14.80
CA ASP A 2 6.49 -21.10 14.57
C ASP A 2 5.87 -21.89 13.38
N LYS A 3 6.67 -22.69 12.67
CA LYS A 3 6.25 -23.60 11.58
C LYS A 3 5.60 -22.94 10.35
N ASP A 4 6.25 -21.96 9.73
CA ASP A 4 5.79 -21.31 8.48
C ASP A 4 4.35 -20.75 8.53
N THR A 5 3.91 -20.30 9.71
CA THR A 5 2.59 -19.69 9.88
C THR A 5 2.67 -18.19 9.63
N THR A 6 1.88 -17.70 8.67
CA THR A 6 1.83 -16.28 8.29
C THR A 6 0.44 -15.71 8.58
N LEU A 7 0.44 -14.47 9.08
CA LEU A 7 -0.77 -13.66 9.24
C LEU A 7 -0.72 -12.51 8.23
N THR A 8 -1.62 -12.49 7.25
CA THR A 8 -1.78 -11.38 6.30
C THR A 8 -2.95 -10.52 6.73
N ILE A 9 -2.72 -9.20 6.74
CA ILE A 9 -3.70 -8.19 7.12
C ILE A 9 -4.13 -7.45 5.85
N GLY A 10 -5.42 -7.50 5.52
CA GLY A 10 -6.00 -6.79 4.40
C GLY A 10 -6.33 -5.34 4.73
N GLU A 11 -6.40 -4.51 3.69
CA GLU A 11 -6.85 -3.11 3.76
C GLU A 11 -8.22 -3.01 4.47
N GLY A 12 -8.38 -2.01 5.34
CA GLY A 12 -9.57 -1.86 6.19
C GLY A 12 -9.46 -2.59 7.53
N THR A 13 -8.33 -3.22 7.84
CA THR A 13 -8.06 -3.77 9.17
C THR A 13 -7.10 -2.87 9.94
N SER A 14 -7.59 -2.27 11.02
CA SER A 14 -6.76 -1.53 11.96
C SER A 14 -6.07 -2.50 12.93
N VAL A 15 -4.81 -2.24 13.23
CA VAL A 15 -3.97 -3.07 14.11
C VAL A 15 -3.39 -2.18 15.20
N ARG A 16 -3.49 -2.61 16.46
CA ARG A 16 -2.99 -1.84 17.59
C ARG A 16 -2.29 -2.73 18.60
N TYR A 17 -1.08 -2.35 18.96
CA TYR A 17 -0.33 -2.89 20.09
C TYR A 17 -0.77 -2.23 21.39
N HIS A 18 -0.84 -3.03 22.44
CA HIS A 18 -1.17 -2.61 23.80
C HIS A 18 -0.12 -3.17 24.75
N PRO A 19 0.50 -2.33 25.60
CA PRO A 19 1.48 -2.78 26.58
C PRO A 19 0.81 -3.62 27.69
N PRO A 20 1.61 -4.34 28.51
CA PRO A 20 1.09 -5.09 29.65
C PRO A 20 0.23 -4.24 30.58
N ALA A 21 -0.73 -4.87 31.27
CA ALA A 21 -1.74 -4.22 32.12
C ALA A 21 -2.72 -3.27 31.40
N SER A 22 -2.69 -3.17 30.07
CA SER A 22 -3.72 -2.45 29.31
C SER A 22 -5.06 -3.21 29.33
N GLN A 23 -6.16 -2.47 29.33
CA GLN A 23 -7.48 -3.08 29.15
C GLN A 23 -7.71 -3.41 27.67
N ALA A 24 -8.09 -4.65 27.38
CA ALA A 24 -8.47 -5.05 26.02
C ALA A 24 -9.69 -4.25 25.54
N PRO A 25 -9.74 -3.84 24.26
CA PRO A 25 -10.89 -3.12 23.71
C PRO A 25 -12.15 -3.98 23.75
N ASP A 26 -13.32 -3.36 23.93
CA ASP A 26 -14.61 -4.07 23.98
C ASP A 26 -14.95 -4.78 22.66
N LYS A 27 -14.36 -4.34 21.54
CA LYS A 27 -14.59 -4.88 20.19
C LYS A 27 -13.26 -5.11 19.48
N TYR A 28 -13.11 -6.33 18.97
CA TYR A 28 -12.02 -6.77 18.09
C TYR A 28 -12.46 -8.05 17.36
N GLN A 29 -11.86 -8.33 16.20
CA GLN A 29 -12.07 -9.58 15.46
C GLN A 29 -10.95 -10.61 15.72
N LEU A 30 -9.76 -10.14 16.06
CA LEU A 30 -8.65 -10.98 16.50
C LEU A 30 -7.87 -10.28 17.62
N LEU A 31 -7.43 -11.05 18.60
CA LEU A 31 -6.53 -10.63 19.67
C LEU A 31 -5.36 -11.61 19.72
N ILE A 32 -4.14 -11.10 19.68
CA ILE A 32 -2.92 -11.90 19.81
C ILE A 32 -2.24 -11.48 21.10
N THR A 33 -2.22 -12.36 22.09
CA THR A 33 -1.59 -12.12 23.39
C THR A 33 -0.19 -12.70 23.41
N PHE A 34 0.73 -12.02 24.09
CA PHE A 34 2.08 -12.47 24.33
C PHE A 34 2.25 -12.93 25.79
N ASP A 35 3.33 -13.66 26.06
CA ASP A 35 3.60 -14.21 27.40
C ASP A 35 3.89 -13.13 28.46
N ASP A 36 4.23 -11.91 28.02
CA ASP A 36 4.46 -10.74 28.89
C ASP A 36 3.17 -9.95 29.18
N GLU A 37 2.00 -10.50 28.86
CA GLU A 37 0.67 -9.87 28.98
C GLU A 37 0.41 -8.69 28.03
N SER A 38 1.36 -8.33 27.16
CA SER A 38 1.06 -7.42 26.06
C SER A 38 0.20 -8.10 25.00
N PHE A 39 -0.50 -7.31 24.17
CA PHE A 39 -1.35 -7.87 23.13
C PHE A 39 -1.51 -6.96 21.91
N ILE A 40 -1.85 -7.55 20.77
CA ILE A 40 -2.24 -6.84 19.56
C ILE A 40 -3.72 -7.11 19.27
N SER A 41 -4.51 -6.04 19.17
CA SER A 41 -5.91 -6.09 18.76
C SER A 41 -6.06 -5.75 17.28
N PHE A 42 -6.91 -6.51 16.58
CA PHE A 42 -7.25 -6.27 15.19
C PHE A 42 -8.73 -5.91 15.08
N ASN A 43 -9.01 -4.77 14.46
CA ASN A 43 -10.36 -4.28 14.22
C ASN A 43 -10.60 -4.11 12.72
N VAL A 44 -11.51 -4.91 12.20
CA VAL A 44 -11.91 -4.94 10.79
C VAL A 44 -13.02 -3.93 10.54
N ALA A 45 -12.82 -3.07 9.55
CA ALA A 45 -13.81 -2.16 9.00
C ALA A 45 -14.09 -2.52 7.54
N MET A 46 -15.34 -2.32 7.11
CA MET A 46 -15.78 -2.51 5.72
C MET A 46 -15.38 -3.89 5.16
N TYR A 47 -14.41 -3.93 4.24
CA TYR A 47 -13.93 -5.12 3.54
C TYR A 47 -12.61 -5.67 4.09
N GLY A 48 -12.20 -5.23 5.28
CA GLY A 48 -11.00 -5.75 5.94
C GLY A 48 -11.06 -7.25 6.18
N LEU A 49 -9.92 -7.90 6.02
CA LEU A 49 -9.79 -9.35 6.12
C LEU A 49 -8.49 -9.69 6.84
N ILE A 50 -8.55 -10.77 7.62
CA ILE A 50 -7.40 -11.31 8.35
C ILE A 50 -7.26 -12.76 7.90
N TRP A 51 -6.11 -13.12 7.33
CA TRP A 51 -5.83 -14.49 6.89
C TRP A 51 -4.69 -15.08 7.70
N ALA A 52 -4.93 -16.25 8.29
CA ALA A 52 -3.90 -17.08 8.89
C ALA A 52 -3.72 -18.35 8.04
N TYR A 53 -2.50 -18.63 7.60
CA TYR A 53 -2.21 -19.77 6.74
C TYR A 53 -0.79 -20.30 6.98
N LYS A 54 -0.52 -21.49 6.44
CA LYS A 54 0.82 -22.07 6.38
C LYS A 54 1.30 -22.16 4.94
N GLY A 55 2.59 -21.94 4.72
CA GLY A 55 3.17 -21.97 3.37
C GLY A 55 2.75 -20.77 2.54
N ARG A 56 2.20 -21.00 1.34
CA ARG A 56 1.87 -19.93 0.37
C ARG A 56 0.39 -19.54 0.43
N PHE A 57 0.11 -18.24 0.42
CA PHE A 57 -1.23 -17.72 0.18
C PHE A 57 -1.47 -17.59 -1.33
N ASP A 58 -2.37 -18.42 -1.86
CA ASP A 58 -2.72 -18.42 -3.29
C ASP A 58 -3.67 -17.26 -3.62
N ASN A 59 -3.11 -16.05 -3.60
CA ASN A 59 -3.78 -14.83 -4.01
C ASN A 59 -2.88 -14.07 -4.99
N LYS A 60 -3.35 -13.93 -6.23
CA LYS A 60 -2.60 -13.28 -7.30
C LYS A 60 -2.12 -11.87 -6.92
N TYR A 61 -2.98 -11.05 -6.30
CA TYR A 61 -2.61 -9.68 -5.94
C TYR A 61 -1.59 -9.64 -4.80
N HIS A 62 -1.70 -10.54 -3.83
CA HIS A 62 -0.72 -10.70 -2.77
C HIS A 62 0.66 -11.10 -3.31
N ILE A 63 0.69 -12.10 -4.20
CA ILE A 63 1.93 -12.58 -4.83
C ILE A 63 2.59 -11.46 -5.63
N ILE A 64 1.82 -10.77 -6.50
CA ILE A 64 2.35 -9.64 -7.28
C ILE A 64 2.91 -8.57 -6.35
N SER A 65 2.20 -8.21 -5.28
CA SER A 65 2.68 -7.20 -4.33
C SER A 65 3.98 -7.60 -3.63
N LEU A 66 4.18 -8.88 -3.29
CA LEU A 66 5.41 -9.38 -2.66
C LEU A 66 6.60 -9.46 -3.62
N GLU A 67 6.34 -9.79 -4.89
CA GLU A 67 7.37 -9.94 -5.93
C GLU A 67 7.74 -8.61 -6.60
N SER A 68 6.95 -7.56 -6.37
CA SER A 68 7.16 -6.24 -6.96
C SER A 68 8.18 -5.40 -6.19
N ILE A 69 8.83 -4.48 -6.89
CA ILE A 69 9.72 -3.49 -6.26
C ILE A 69 8.85 -2.42 -5.60
N SER A 70 9.11 -2.17 -4.31
CA SER A 70 8.42 -1.09 -3.58
C SER A 70 8.71 0.27 -4.23
N PRO A 71 7.71 1.15 -4.39
CA PRO A 71 7.94 2.50 -4.90
C PRO A 71 8.91 3.33 -4.07
N LEU A 72 9.11 2.99 -2.79
CA LEU A 72 10.05 3.65 -1.89
C LEU A 72 11.48 3.15 -2.06
N ASP A 73 11.67 1.96 -2.66
CA ASP A 73 12.98 1.37 -2.91
C ASP A 73 13.76 2.14 -4.01
N ASP A 74 15.09 2.13 -3.92
CA ASP A 74 15.99 2.76 -4.90
C ASP A 74 15.94 2.05 -6.26
N GLY A 75 15.63 0.75 -6.27
CA GLY A 75 15.40 -0.04 -7.48
C GLY A 75 14.17 0.40 -8.26
N PHE A 76 13.20 1.05 -7.60
CA PHE A 76 12.06 1.69 -8.26
C PHE A 76 12.48 3.07 -8.78
N ASN A 77 13.30 3.06 -9.83
CA ASN A 77 13.81 4.25 -10.50
C ASN A 77 12.96 4.62 -11.74
N GLU A 78 13.29 5.76 -12.34
CA GLU A 78 12.53 6.31 -13.48
C GLU A 78 12.53 5.36 -14.68
N ALA A 79 13.63 4.64 -14.91
CA ALA A 79 13.71 3.66 -15.99
C ALA A 79 12.76 2.47 -15.76
N TYR A 80 12.63 2.00 -14.52
CA TYR A 80 11.65 0.98 -14.14
C TYR A 80 10.21 1.48 -14.31
N PHE A 81 9.93 2.70 -13.84
CA PHE A 81 8.62 3.33 -14.04
C PHE A 81 8.26 3.46 -15.52
N ASN A 82 9.17 3.95 -16.35
CA ASN A 82 8.95 4.07 -17.79
C ASN A 82 8.70 2.71 -18.45
N LYS A 83 9.39 1.64 -18.01
CA LYS A 83 9.10 0.27 -18.47
C LYS A 83 7.66 -0.15 -18.17
N ILE A 84 7.11 0.20 -17.00
CA ILE A 84 5.71 -0.06 -16.67
C ILE A 84 4.79 0.70 -17.65
N VAL A 85 5.03 1.99 -17.86
CA VAL A 85 4.17 2.84 -18.70
C VAL A 85 4.18 2.41 -20.18
N HIS A 86 5.35 2.09 -20.71
CA HIS A 86 5.54 1.69 -22.10
C HIS A 86 5.20 0.21 -22.34
N GLY A 87 5.38 -0.66 -21.33
CA GLY A 87 4.97 -2.06 -21.39
C GLY A 87 3.45 -2.26 -21.40
N GLU A 88 2.68 -1.26 -20.95
CA GLU A 88 1.23 -1.28 -21.05
C GLU A 88 0.76 -0.94 -22.47
N SER A 89 0.09 -1.89 -23.13
CA SER A 89 -0.42 -1.72 -24.50
C SER A 89 -1.71 -0.91 -24.57
N ARG A 90 -2.54 -0.95 -23.52
CA ARG A 90 -3.83 -0.23 -23.49
C ARG A 90 -3.60 1.25 -23.24
N ASP A 91 -4.38 2.11 -23.91
CA ASP A 91 -4.37 3.54 -23.63
C ASP A 91 -5.20 3.87 -22.38
N LEU A 92 -4.62 3.57 -21.22
CA LEU A 92 -5.22 3.79 -19.92
C LEU A 92 -5.27 5.27 -19.56
N SER A 93 -6.20 5.63 -18.67
CA SER A 93 -6.15 6.93 -18.00
C SER A 93 -5.01 6.95 -16.97
N ALA A 94 -4.53 8.15 -16.59
CA ALA A 94 -3.52 8.35 -15.57
C ALA A 94 -3.87 7.60 -14.26
N LYS A 95 -5.12 7.73 -13.82
CA LYS A 95 -5.63 7.02 -12.64
C LYS A 95 -5.59 5.50 -12.81
N ALA A 96 -6.02 4.98 -13.96
CA ALA A 96 -6.02 3.54 -14.19
C ALA A 96 -4.60 2.97 -14.29
N LEU A 97 -3.68 3.69 -14.92
CA LEU A 97 -2.28 3.30 -15.04
C LEU A 97 -1.63 3.08 -13.66
N LEU A 98 -1.91 3.97 -12.71
CA LEU A 98 -1.28 3.95 -11.39
C LEU A 98 -1.99 3.04 -10.37
N ALA A 99 -3.33 2.89 -10.43
CA ALA A 99 -4.10 2.21 -9.38
C ALA A 99 -4.68 0.84 -9.75
N THR A 100 -4.38 0.29 -10.94
CA THR A 100 -4.92 -1.02 -11.34
C THR A 100 -3.84 -2.07 -11.51
N GLU A 101 -4.24 -3.35 -11.38
CA GLU A 101 -3.41 -4.54 -11.62
C GLU A 101 -2.14 -4.64 -10.76
N GLN A 102 -2.04 -3.89 -9.66
CA GLN A 102 -0.85 -3.86 -8.80
C GLN A 102 0.44 -3.53 -9.58
N ARG A 103 0.34 -2.75 -10.67
CA ARG A 103 1.52 -2.32 -11.44
C ARG A 103 2.52 -1.55 -10.60
N ILE A 104 2.02 -0.79 -9.63
CA ILE A 104 2.79 -0.06 -8.65
C ILE A 104 2.18 -0.42 -7.29
N PRO A 105 2.83 -1.29 -6.50
CA PRO A 105 2.23 -1.79 -5.26
C PRO A 105 2.15 -0.66 -4.21
N GLY A 106 1.15 -0.73 -3.34
CA GLY A 106 0.98 0.21 -2.23
C GLY A 106 0.34 1.56 -2.57
N LEU A 107 -0.05 1.80 -3.83
CA LEU A 107 -0.78 3.02 -4.19
C LEU A 107 -2.28 2.93 -3.90
N GLY A 108 -2.69 3.49 -2.77
CA GLY A 108 -4.10 3.70 -2.42
C GLY A 108 -4.77 4.83 -3.21
N ASN A 109 -6.11 4.82 -3.24
CA ASN A 109 -6.92 5.80 -3.99
C ASN A 109 -6.68 7.27 -3.61
N GLY A 110 -6.45 7.56 -2.32
CA GLY A 110 -6.16 8.91 -1.83
C GLY A 110 -4.79 9.39 -2.29
N VAL A 111 -3.77 8.59 -2.04
CA VAL A 111 -2.36 8.89 -2.36
C VAL A 111 -2.16 9.08 -3.86
N LEU A 112 -2.80 8.24 -4.67
CA LEU A 112 -2.83 8.40 -6.12
C LEU A 112 -3.28 9.82 -6.55
N GLN A 113 -4.33 10.35 -5.92
CA GLN A 113 -4.86 11.66 -6.32
C GLN A 113 -3.89 12.77 -5.96
N ASP A 114 -3.22 12.69 -4.81
CA ASP A 114 -2.19 13.64 -4.42
C ASP A 114 -1.01 13.62 -5.41
N ILE A 115 -0.57 12.43 -5.82
CA ILE A 115 0.48 12.27 -6.86
C ILE A 115 0.08 12.96 -8.17
N LEU A 116 -1.15 12.70 -8.65
CA LEU A 116 -1.64 13.28 -9.90
C LEU A 116 -1.82 14.80 -9.80
N PHE A 117 -2.27 15.30 -8.65
CA PHE A 117 -2.40 16.71 -8.36
C PHE A 117 -1.02 17.40 -8.37
N ASN A 118 -0.05 16.85 -7.65
CA ASN A 118 1.34 17.36 -7.58
C ASN A 118 2.01 17.34 -8.96
N ALA A 119 1.70 16.34 -9.80
CA ALA A 119 2.19 16.26 -11.17
C ALA A 119 1.45 17.19 -12.15
N GLY A 120 0.33 17.81 -11.74
CA GLY A 120 -0.52 18.61 -12.62
C GLY A 120 -1.23 17.80 -13.70
N ILE A 121 -1.48 16.51 -13.48
CA ILE A 121 -2.05 15.59 -14.46
C ILE A 121 -3.50 15.27 -14.12
N HIS A 122 -4.40 15.57 -15.06
CA HIS A 122 -5.81 15.24 -14.89
C HIS A 122 -6.01 13.70 -14.83
N PRO A 123 -6.76 13.14 -13.86
CA PRO A 123 -6.91 11.69 -13.66
C PRO A 123 -7.43 10.91 -14.87
N LYS A 124 -8.26 11.55 -15.70
CA LYS A 124 -8.82 10.97 -16.94
C LYS A 124 -7.90 11.11 -18.17
N ARG A 125 -6.78 11.82 -18.06
CA ARG A 125 -5.85 12.02 -19.19
C ARG A 125 -5.26 10.68 -19.59
N LYS A 126 -5.16 10.45 -20.90
CA LYS A 126 -4.69 9.20 -21.49
C LYS A 126 -3.17 9.13 -21.51
N LYS A 127 -2.61 7.94 -21.26
CA LYS A 127 -1.15 7.74 -21.22
C LYS A 127 -0.49 8.06 -22.56
N SER A 128 -1.20 7.83 -23.68
CA SER A 128 -0.74 8.17 -25.04
C SER A 128 -0.51 9.67 -25.25
N LYS A 129 -1.00 10.53 -24.34
CA LYS A 129 -0.90 11.99 -24.41
C LYS A 129 0.15 12.57 -23.46
N PHE A 130 0.95 11.74 -22.82
CA PHE A 130 2.05 12.20 -21.99
C PHE A 130 3.31 12.38 -22.84
N SER A 131 3.94 13.55 -22.70
CA SER A 131 5.31 13.78 -23.10
C SER A 131 6.27 13.13 -22.10
N ASP A 132 7.52 12.90 -22.50
CA ASP A 132 8.57 12.39 -21.60
C ASP A 132 8.76 13.31 -20.38
N SER A 133 8.61 14.62 -20.56
CA SER A 133 8.67 15.60 -19.47
C SER A 133 7.53 15.45 -18.46
N GLU A 134 6.32 15.07 -18.92
CA GLU A 134 5.17 14.82 -18.05
C GLU A 134 5.33 13.49 -17.32
N LEU A 135 5.89 12.46 -17.96
CA LEU A 135 6.22 11.18 -17.31
C LEU A 135 7.28 11.35 -16.23
N HIS A 136 8.34 12.13 -16.51
CA HIS A 136 9.36 12.48 -15.54
C HIS A 136 8.74 13.18 -14.31
N LYS A 137 7.92 14.22 -14.53
CA LYS A 137 7.22 14.92 -13.44
C LYS A 137 6.30 14.01 -12.64
N LEU A 138 5.60 13.09 -13.31
CA LEU A 138 4.74 12.11 -12.64
C LEU A 138 5.54 11.18 -11.74
N PHE A 139 6.66 10.66 -12.24
CA PHE A 139 7.56 9.81 -11.46
C PHE A 139 8.13 10.54 -10.24
N GLN A 140 8.62 11.77 -10.42
CA GLN A 140 9.13 12.60 -9.31
C GLN A 140 8.03 12.87 -8.27
N SER A 141 6.82 13.23 -8.71
CA SER A 141 5.67 13.46 -7.82
C SER A 141 5.30 12.20 -7.05
N LEU A 142 5.39 11.03 -7.68
CA LEU A 142 5.15 9.73 -7.05
C LEU A 142 6.16 9.49 -5.92
N LYS A 143 7.47 9.60 -6.20
CA LYS A 143 8.53 9.37 -5.20
C LYS A 143 8.44 10.36 -4.05
N LEU A 144 8.28 11.66 -4.33
CA LEU A 144 8.19 12.70 -3.31
C LEU A 144 6.94 12.57 -2.44
N THR A 145 5.77 12.32 -3.05
CA THR A 145 4.52 12.19 -2.28
C THR A 145 4.59 10.98 -1.34
N LEU A 146 5.09 9.85 -1.82
CA LEU A 146 5.24 8.65 -0.98
C LEU A 146 6.31 8.83 0.09
N GLY A 147 7.47 9.38 -0.26
CA GLY A 147 8.55 9.66 0.70
C GLY A 147 8.08 10.57 1.83
N ASN A 148 7.50 11.73 1.49
CA ASN A 148 6.98 12.66 2.47
C ASN A 148 5.90 12.03 3.36
N MET A 149 4.99 11.23 2.77
CA MET A 149 3.96 10.53 3.53
C MET A 149 4.56 9.52 4.51
N THR A 150 5.60 8.79 4.10
CA THR A 150 6.31 7.86 4.99
C THR A 150 7.06 8.59 6.10
N ASP A 151 7.77 9.68 5.78
CA ASP A 151 8.53 10.47 6.76
C ASP A 151 7.63 11.11 7.82
N LEU A 152 6.38 11.44 7.46
CA LEU A 152 5.37 11.99 8.36
C LEU A 152 4.54 10.92 9.09
N GLY A 153 4.89 9.63 8.97
CA GLY A 153 4.22 8.55 9.69
C GLY A 153 2.91 8.06 9.05
N GLY A 154 2.68 8.36 7.78
CA GLY A 154 1.49 7.97 7.03
C GLY A 154 0.56 9.14 6.72
N ARG A 155 -0.71 8.85 6.44
CA ARG A 155 -1.75 9.87 6.28
C ARG A 155 -2.44 10.11 7.62
N ASP A 156 -2.97 11.31 7.82
CA ASP A 156 -3.76 11.69 9.01
C ASP A 156 -4.98 10.79 9.28
N THR A 157 -5.44 10.02 8.29
CA THR A 157 -6.56 9.07 8.42
C THR A 157 -6.12 7.67 8.83
N GLU A 158 -4.84 7.35 8.70
CA GLU A 158 -4.25 6.06 9.05
C GLU A 158 -3.52 6.17 10.39
N ARG A 159 -3.49 5.07 11.13
CA ARG A 159 -2.77 4.98 12.41
C ARG A 159 -1.73 3.88 12.30
N ASP A 160 -0.60 4.10 12.95
CA ASP A 160 0.41 3.06 13.06
C ASP A 160 0.02 2.01 14.11
N LEU A 161 0.93 1.07 14.37
CA LEU A 161 0.73 0.01 15.34
C LEU A 161 0.54 0.53 16.78
N PHE A 162 1.08 1.70 17.11
CA PHE A 162 1.09 2.27 18.46
C PHE A 162 -0.02 3.31 18.68
N GLY A 163 -0.63 3.81 17.60
CA GLY A 163 -1.88 4.58 17.63
C GLY A 163 -1.73 6.01 17.18
#